data_AF-A0A5C3QK44-F1
#
_entry.id   AF-A0A5C3QK44-F1
#
_cell.length_a   1.000
_cell.length_b   1.000
_cell.length_c   1.000
_cell.angle_alpha   90.00
_cell.angle_beta   90.00
_cell.angle_gamma   90.00
#
_symmetry.space_group_name_H-M   'P 1'
#
loop_
_entity.id
_entity.type
_entity.pdbx_description
1 polymer ?
#
loop_
_entity_poly.entity_id
_entity_poly.type
_entity_poly.pdbx_seq_one_letter_code
_entity_poly.pdbx_strand_id
1 'polypeptide(L)'
;ITTNSIVQRLTPYIWAAHSHTFDDPDILELTRVFYALRLSLESLATYYSTLPKPSPPPDFIHPRFVPHFTSYRVADNEHQSTYVPPLLENSMVSLAYEVESTTSNRAKKRLVVKFVNRYSAELHRLFAERQMAPPLISYAPLGPGYKNMSMVVMDLVPGMSLWDRY
;
A
#
# COMPACT_ATOMS: atom_id res chain seq x y z
N ILE A 1 40.55 14.61 10.23
CA ILE A 1 39.10 14.67 10.54
C ILE A 1 38.38 14.07 9.34
N THR A 2 37.69 12.95 9.51
CA THR A 2 37.03 12.23 8.41
C THR A 2 35.69 12.90 8.09
N THR A 3 35.53 13.36 6.85
CA THR A 3 34.35 14.06 6.31
C THR A 3 33.20 13.15 5.89
N ASN A 4 33.31 11.83 6.10
CA ASN A 4 32.32 10.85 5.69
C ASN A 4 31.58 10.27 6.89
N SER A 5 30.27 10.10 6.77
CA SER A 5 29.44 9.37 7.72
C SER A 5 29.85 7.89 7.73
N ILE A 6 30.34 7.42 8.88
CA ILE A 6 30.58 6.00 9.13
C ILE A 6 29.22 5.38 9.45
N VAL A 7 28.63 4.73 8.46
CA VAL A 7 27.38 3.97 8.65
C VAL A 7 27.76 2.55 9.01
N GLN A 8 27.55 2.16 10.27
CA GLN A 8 27.64 0.77 10.69
C GLN A 8 26.50 -0.01 10.01
N ARG A 9 26.84 -1.02 9.21
CA ARG A 9 25.84 -1.92 8.61
C ARG A 9 25.17 -2.72 9.73
N LEU A 10 23.84 -2.72 9.76
CA LEU A 10 23.03 -3.42 10.78
C LEU A 10 23.12 -4.96 10.68
N THR A 11 23.65 -5.49 9.58
CA THR A 11 23.93 -6.93 9.43
C THR A 11 25.18 -7.10 8.55
N PRO A 12 26.16 -7.94 8.94
CA PRO A 12 27.28 -8.26 8.07
C PRO A 12 26.79 -8.97 6.80
N TYR A 13 27.48 -8.76 5.67
CA TYR A 13 27.27 -9.60 4.50
C TYR A 13 27.89 -10.96 4.76
N ILE A 14 27.06 -11.98 4.94
CA ILE A 14 27.53 -13.36 5.09
C ILE A 14 27.70 -13.93 3.68
N TRP A 15 28.94 -14.22 3.30
CA TRP A 15 29.26 -14.81 2.01
C TRP A 15 28.91 -16.30 2.01
N ALA A 16 28.08 -16.73 1.05
CA ALA A 16 27.58 -18.11 0.97
C ALA A 16 28.08 -18.86 -0.30
N ALA A 17 29.10 -18.35 -0.99
CA ALA A 17 29.66 -19.00 -2.18
C ALA A 17 30.84 -19.94 -1.82
N HIS A 18 31.27 -20.75 -2.80
CA HIS A 18 32.25 -21.85 -2.67
C HIS A 18 33.40 -21.56 -1.68
N SER A 19 33.46 -22.36 -0.63
CA SER A 19 34.43 -22.29 0.45
C SER A 19 35.80 -22.82 0.03
N HIS A 20 36.86 -22.11 0.39
CA HIS A 20 38.20 -22.67 0.43
C HIS A 20 38.31 -23.66 1.60
N THR A 21 39.34 -24.49 1.60
CA THR A 21 39.61 -25.55 2.58
C THR A 21 39.75 -25.10 4.05
N PHE A 22 39.60 -23.80 4.35
CA PHE A 22 39.83 -23.20 5.66
C PHE A 22 38.68 -22.29 6.16
N ASP A 23 37.50 -22.31 5.52
CA ASP A 23 36.38 -21.40 5.81
C ASP A 23 35.38 -21.92 6.89
N ASP A 24 35.84 -22.81 7.77
CA ASP A 24 35.03 -23.36 8.87
C ASP A 24 34.29 -22.32 9.75
N PRO A 25 34.89 -21.17 10.16
CA PRO A 25 34.20 -20.20 10.99
C PRO A 25 33.03 -19.50 10.27
N ASP A 26 33.15 -19.25 8.96
CA ASP A 26 32.12 -18.58 8.16
C ASP A 26 30.93 -19.51 7.91
N ILE A 27 31.19 -20.79 7.66
CA ILE A 27 30.16 -21.84 7.56
C ILE A 27 29.42 -21.98 8.90
N LEU A 28 30.14 -21.93 10.01
CA LEU A 28 29.54 -21.99 11.35
C LEU A 28 28.66 -20.77 11.64
N GLU A 29 29.09 -19.56 11.26
CA GLU A 29 28.27 -18.35 11.39
C GLU A 29 26.99 -18.44 10.55
N LEU A 30 27.11 -18.83 9.27
CA LEU A 30 25.96 -19.01 8.39
C LEU A 30 24.99 -20.07 8.93
N THR A 31 25.52 -21.19 9.43
CA THR A 31 24.73 -22.26 10.05
C THR A 31 23.97 -21.76 11.28
N ARG A 32 24.63 -20.96 12.15
CA ARG A 32 23.99 -20.35 13.32
C ARG A 32 22.86 -19.41 12.93
N VAL A 33 23.04 -18.60 11.90
CA VAL A 33 21.99 -17.69 11.41
C VAL A 33 20.79 -18.46 10.87
N PHE A 34 21.01 -19.47 10.02
CA PHE A 34 19.91 -20.29 9.52
C PHE A 34 19.21 -21.09 10.63
N TYR A 35 19.97 -21.59 11.61
CA TYR A 35 19.42 -22.28 12.76
C TYR A 35 18.54 -21.35 13.61
N ALA A 36 19.04 -20.14 13.92
CA ALA A 36 18.27 -19.13 14.64
C ALA A 36 17.01 -18.70 13.87
N LEU A 37 17.10 -18.55 12.54
CA LEU A 37 15.96 -18.25 11.68
C LEU A 37 14.92 -19.39 11.73
N ARG A 38 15.36 -20.64 11.62
CA ARG A 38 14.48 -21.81 11.75
C ARG A 38 13.73 -21.80 13.08
N LEU A 39 14.45 -21.66 14.20
CA LEU A 39 13.84 -21.64 15.53
C LEU A 39 12.84 -20.49 15.67
N SER A 40 13.17 -19.32 15.11
CA SER A 40 12.30 -18.16 15.11
C SER A 40 11.04 -18.39 14.27
N LEU A 41 11.14 -19.06 13.11
CA LEU A 41 10.01 -19.43 12.27
C LEU A 41 9.10 -20.48 12.94
N GLU A 42 9.68 -21.49 13.59
CA GLU A 42 8.93 -22.46 14.39
C GLU A 42 8.18 -21.77 15.53
N SER A 43 8.88 -20.92 16.30
CA SER A 43 8.28 -20.14 17.39
C SER A 43 7.14 -19.25 16.88
N LEU A 44 7.34 -18.57 15.75
CA LEU A 44 6.33 -17.71 15.14
C LEU A 44 5.12 -18.51 14.66
N ALA A 45 5.33 -19.67 14.03
CA ALA A 45 4.27 -20.57 13.60
C ALA A 45 3.46 -21.11 14.79
N THR A 46 4.14 -21.53 15.86
CA THR A 46 3.49 -21.93 17.11
C THR A 46 2.66 -20.79 17.68
N TYR A 47 3.24 -19.59 17.80
CA TYR A 47 2.51 -18.41 18.28
C TYR A 47 1.24 -18.15 17.46
N TYR A 48 1.34 -18.05 16.13
CA TYR A 48 0.17 -17.82 15.28
C TYR A 48 -0.85 -18.97 15.31
N SER A 49 -0.43 -20.21 15.59
CA SER A 49 -1.35 -21.34 15.75
C SER A 49 -2.19 -21.26 17.03
N THR A 50 -1.70 -20.57 18.06
CA THR A 50 -2.44 -20.36 19.33
C THR A 50 -3.46 -19.24 19.25
N LEU A 51 -3.31 -18.34 18.26
CA LEU A 51 -4.25 -17.24 18.09
C LEU A 51 -5.58 -17.76 17.53
N PRO A 52 -6.72 -17.26 18.03
CA PRO A 52 -8.01 -17.60 17.45
C PRO A 52 -8.00 -17.19 15.97
N LYS A 53 -8.33 -18.12 15.08
CA LYS A 53 -8.47 -17.82 13.66
C LYS A 53 -9.63 -16.83 13.52
N PRO A 54 -9.40 -15.58 13.10
CA PRO A 54 -10.50 -14.68 12.83
C PRO A 54 -11.33 -15.29 11.70
N SER A 55 -12.65 -15.30 11.87
CA SER A 55 -13.58 -15.60 10.79
C SER A 55 -13.95 -14.26 10.14
N PRO A 56 -13.25 -13.86 9.06
CA PRO A 56 -13.55 -12.59 8.43
C PRO A 56 -14.99 -12.60 7.86
N PRO A 57 -15.67 -11.44 7.84
CA PRO A 57 -16.90 -11.28 7.08
C PRO A 57 -16.75 -11.68 5.61
N PRO A 58 -17.85 -12.03 4.91
CA PRO A 58 -17.81 -12.40 3.48
C PRO A 58 -17.12 -11.36 2.58
N ASP A 59 -17.25 -10.07 2.91
CA ASP A 59 -16.71 -8.95 2.14
C ASP A 59 -15.38 -8.40 2.72
N PHE A 60 -14.69 -9.18 3.56
CA PHE A 60 -13.44 -8.74 4.17
C PHE A 60 -12.30 -8.70 3.15
N ILE A 61 -11.75 -7.51 2.95
CA ILE A 61 -10.53 -7.32 2.18
C ILE A 61 -9.34 -7.42 3.13
N HIS A 62 -8.46 -8.39 2.91
CA HIS A 62 -7.25 -8.51 3.73
C HIS A 62 -6.38 -7.24 3.57
N PRO A 63 -5.92 -6.59 4.65
CA PRO A 63 -5.18 -5.31 4.60
C PRO A 63 -3.94 -5.30 3.71
N ARG A 64 -3.38 -6.47 3.40
CA ARG A 64 -2.28 -6.64 2.42
C ARG A 64 -2.63 -6.20 0.99
N PHE A 65 -3.92 -6.18 0.63
CA PHE A 65 -4.38 -5.90 -0.73
C PHE A 65 -4.85 -4.46 -0.93
N VAL A 66 -4.93 -3.68 0.15
CA VAL A 66 -5.38 -2.29 0.12
C VAL A 66 -4.42 -1.41 0.91
N PRO A 67 -4.26 -0.13 0.53
CA PRO A 67 -3.51 0.81 1.34
C PRO A 67 -4.17 1.01 2.70
N HIS A 68 -3.37 1.33 3.71
CA HIS A 68 -3.87 1.59 5.07
C HIS A 68 -4.62 2.93 5.19
N PHE A 69 -4.62 3.78 4.15
CA PHE A 69 -5.33 5.05 4.15
C PHE A 69 -6.83 4.82 4.02
N THR A 70 -7.61 5.23 5.02
CA THR A 70 -9.07 5.06 5.04
C THR A 70 -9.82 6.39 5.18
N SER A 71 -9.12 7.52 5.16
CA SER A 71 -9.74 8.84 5.26
C SER A 71 -9.18 9.83 4.25
N TYR A 72 -9.99 10.82 3.89
CA TYR A 72 -9.58 11.94 3.05
C TYR A 72 -10.24 13.23 3.54
N ARG A 73 -9.61 14.37 3.25
CA ARG A 73 -10.13 15.69 3.64
C ARG A 73 -10.82 16.37 2.47
N VAL A 74 -11.96 16.99 2.73
CA VAL A 74 -12.64 17.90 1.82
C VAL A 74 -12.86 19.21 2.56
N ALA A 75 -12.24 20.28 2.06
CA ALA A 75 -12.09 21.53 2.81
C ALA A 75 -11.50 21.25 4.20
N ASP A 76 -12.28 21.43 5.27
CA ASP A 76 -11.85 21.20 6.65
C ASP A 76 -12.47 19.96 7.32
N ASN A 77 -13.27 19.19 6.57
CA ASN A 77 -13.91 17.99 7.08
C ASN A 77 -13.13 16.74 6.66
N GLU A 78 -12.93 15.84 7.61
CA GLU A 78 -12.38 14.51 7.33
C GLU A 78 -13.51 13.51 7.09
N HIS A 79 -13.39 12.75 6.00
CA HIS A 79 -14.36 11.74 5.59
C HIS A 79 -13.72 10.36 5.69
N GLN A 80 -14.42 9.43 6.36
CA GLN A 80 -14.02 8.03 6.43
C GLN A 80 -14.55 7.26 5.23
N SER A 81 -13.75 6.31 4.76
CA SER A 81 -14.01 5.51 3.58
C SER A 81 -13.56 4.06 3.79
N THR A 82 -14.31 3.14 3.21
CA THR A 82 -14.04 1.70 3.25
C THR A 82 -13.86 1.19 1.83
N TYR A 83 -12.81 0.40 1.60
CA TYR A 83 -12.53 -0.21 0.30
C TYR A 83 -13.62 -1.21 -0.10
N VAL A 84 -14.02 -1.18 -1.37
CA VAL A 84 -15.04 -2.06 -1.95
C VAL A 84 -14.40 -2.94 -3.03
N PRO A 85 -14.67 -4.26 -3.05
CA PRO A 85 -14.23 -5.13 -4.14
C PRO A 85 -15.17 -5.04 -5.36
N PRO A 86 -14.69 -5.31 -6.59
CA PRO A 86 -13.32 -5.68 -6.97
C PRO A 86 -12.38 -4.47 -6.99
N LEU A 87 -11.09 -4.71 -6.72
CA LEU A 87 -10.05 -3.68 -6.82
C LEU A 87 -9.93 -3.27 -8.29
N LEU A 88 -10.01 -1.97 -8.57
CA LEU A 88 -9.85 -1.43 -9.91
C LEU A 88 -8.44 -1.75 -10.45
N GLU A 89 -8.32 -1.73 -11.77
CA GLU A 89 -7.14 -2.13 -12.56
C GLU A 89 -5.80 -1.69 -11.91
N ASN A 90 -5.00 -2.67 -11.49
CA ASN A 90 -3.66 -2.45 -10.94
C ASN A 90 -2.66 -2.24 -12.09
N SER A 91 -2.38 -0.99 -12.44
CA SER A 91 -1.30 -0.66 -13.38
C SER A 91 0.00 -0.36 -12.64
N MET A 92 1.16 -0.58 -13.27
CA MET A 92 2.49 -0.25 -12.71
C MET A 92 2.64 1.24 -12.32
N VAL A 93 1.81 2.12 -12.87
CA VAL A 93 1.88 3.58 -12.70
C VAL A 93 0.77 4.17 -11.83
N SER A 94 -0.24 3.38 -11.47
CA SER A 94 -1.41 3.87 -10.75
C SER A 94 -2.14 2.75 -10.04
N LEU A 95 -2.33 2.93 -8.73
CA LEU A 95 -3.24 2.12 -7.92
C LEU A 95 -4.53 2.89 -7.75
N ALA A 96 -5.63 2.36 -8.30
CA ALA A 96 -6.97 2.90 -8.14
C ALA A 96 -7.83 1.91 -7.36
N TYR A 97 -8.69 2.44 -6.50
CA TYR A 97 -9.55 1.63 -5.65
C TYR A 97 -10.95 2.25 -5.60
N GLU A 98 -11.97 1.41 -5.65
CA GLU A 98 -13.32 1.83 -5.32
C GLU A 98 -13.47 1.88 -3.79
N VAL A 99 -14.06 2.96 -3.29
CA VAL A 99 -14.34 3.13 -1.86
C VAL A 99 -15.77 3.58 -1.65
N GLU A 100 -16.36 3.13 -0.54
CA GLU A 100 -17.60 3.65 -0.02
C GLU A 100 -17.29 4.69 1.07
N SER A 101 -17.66 5.95 0.81
CA SER A 101 -17.52 7.05 1.77
C SER A 101 -18.86 7.35 2.44
N THR A 102 -18.82 7.58 3.75
CA THR A 102 -20.01 8.03 4.51
C THR A 102 -20.00 9.55 4.59
N THR A 103 -20.95 10.18 3.91
CA THR A 103 -21.14 11.65 4.00
C THR A 103 -21.78 12.03 5.34
N SER A 104 -21.64 13.29 5.75
CA SER A 104 -22.24 13.88 6.96
C SER A 104 -23.73 13.57 7.13
N ASN A 105 -24.46 13.41 6.02
CA ASN A 105 -25.89 13.07 6.00
C ASN A 105 -26.17 11.56 6.13
N ARG A 106 -25.18 10.74 6.53
CA ARG A 106 -25.21 9.25 6.55
C ARG A 106 -25.50 8.58 5.20
N ALA A 107 -25.48 9.34 4.10
CA ALA A 107 -25.57 8.78 2.76
C ALA A 107 -24.23 8.12 2.40
N LYS A 108 -24.31 6.90 1.88
CA LYS A 108 -23.18 6.16 1.32
C LYS A 108 -22.97 6.61 -0.12
N LYS A 109 -21.74 6.99 -0.47
CA LYS A 109 -21.36 7.37 -1.84
C LYS A 109 -20.17 6.54 -2.28
N ARG A 110 -20.26 5.95 -3.47
CA ARG A 110 -19.15 5.23 -4.09
C ARG A 110 -18.24 6.20 -4.83
N LEU A 111 -16.95 6.10 -4.57
CA LEU A 111 -15.91 7.00 -5.05
C LEU A 111 -14.71 6.18 -5.55
N VAL A 112 -13.81 6.84 -6.27
CA VAL A 112 -12.51 6.29 -6.65
C VAL A 112 -11.41 7.01 -5.89
N VAL A 113 -10.54 6.24 -5.24
CA VAL A 113 -9.30 6.71 -4.62
C VAL A 113 -8.12 6.21 -5.43
N LYS A 114 -7.25 7.14 -5.82
CA LYS A 114 -6.06 6.86 -6.64
C LYS A 114 -4.81 7.36 -5.93
N PHE A 115 -3.75 6.56 -5.94
CA PHE A 115 -2.45 6.93 -5.40
C PHE A 115 -1.45 7.16 -6.54
N VAL A 116 -0.87 8.36 -6.59
CA VAL A 116 -0.06 8.80 -7.73
C VAL A 116 1.12 9.65 -7.29
N ASN A 117 2.24 9.54 -8.03
CA ASN A 117 3.44 10.34 -7.80
C ASN A 117 3.37 11.74 -8.43
N ARG A 118 2.60 11.89 -9.52
CA ARG A 118 2.42 13.15 -10.24
C ARG A 118 0.97 13.23 -10.69
N TYR A 119 0.32 14.35 -10.39
CA TYR A 119 -1.06 14.60 -10.75
C TYR A 119 -1.26 16.09 -10.98
N SER A 120 -1.96 16.47 -12.05
CA SER A 120 -2.37 17.85 -12.26
C SER A 120 -3.83 18.01 -11.87
N ALA A 121 -4.06 18.44 -10.63
CA ALA A 121 -5.40 18.72 -10.13
C ALA A 121 -6.08 19.85 -10.92
N GLU A 122 -5.32 20.85 -11.38
CA GLU A 122 -5.83 21.95 -12.20
C GLU A 122 -6.32 21.45 -13.57
N LEU A 123 -5.51 20.66 -14.27
CA LEU A 123 -5.90 20.09 -15.57
C LEU A 123 -7.10 19.15 -15.41
N HIS A 124 -7.14 18.35 -14.35
CA HIS A 124 -8.28 17.50 -14.05
C HIS A 124 -9.56 18.32 -13.85
N ARG A 125 -9.52 19.39 -13.06
CA ARG A 125 -10.68 20.26 -12.84
C ARG A 125 -11.16 20.89 -14.15
N LEU A 126 -10.24 21.38 -14.99
CA LEU A 126 -10.57 21.92 -16.31
C LEU A 126 -11.28 20.88 -17.20
N PHE A 127 -10.84 19.62 -17.16
CA PHE A 127 -11.50 18.55 -17.90
C PHE A 127 -12.84 18.14 -17.28
N ALA A 128 -12.97 18.18 -15.96
CA ALA A 128 -14.23 17.92 -15.28
C ALA A 128 -15.30 18.98 -15.60
N GLU A 129 -14.91 20.26 -15.67
CA GLU A 129 -15.80 21.36 -16.10
C GLU A 129 -16.36 21.15 -17.50
N ARG A 130 -15.57 20.53 -18.39
CA ARG A 130 -15.96 20.17 -19.75
C ARG A 130 -16.58 18.77 -19.87
N GLN A 131 -16.91 18.13 -18.75
CA GLN A 131 -17.47 16.77 -18.71
C GLN A 131 -16.59 15.70 -19.38
N MET A 132 -15.27 15.95 -19.48
CA MET A 132 -14.29 15.01 -20.04
C MET A 132 -13.54 14.22 -18.97
N ALA A 133 -13.69 14.58 -17.70
CA ALA A 133 -13.17 13.85 -16.56
C ALA A 133 -14.22 13.78 -15.43
N PRO A 134 -14.15 12.78 -14.54
CA PRO A 134 -15.02 12.73 -13.38
C PRO A 134 -14.78 13.92 -12.44
N PRO A 135 -15.78 14.40 -11.69
CA PRO A 135 -15.57 15.41 -10.66
C PRO A 135 -14.45 15.05 -9.67
N LEU A 136 -13.52 15.99 -9.47
CA LEU A 136 -12.45 15.86 -8.46
C LEU A 136 -12.96 16.31 -7.10
N ILE A 137 -12.93 15.42 -6.12
CA ILE A 137 -13.41 15.68 -4.75
C ILE A 137 -12.28 16.18 -3.86
N SER A 138 -11.13 15.50 -3.90
CA SER A 138 -9.99 15.82 -3.06
C SER A 138 -8.68 15.48 -3.76
N TYR A 139 -7.67 16.30 -3.47
CA TYR A 139 -6.30 16.08 -3.88
C TYR A 139 -5.38 16.55 -2.75
N ALA A 140 -4.62 15.63 -2.17
CA ALA A 140 -3.73 15.94 -1.06
C ALA A 140 -2.47 15.07 -1.08
N PRO A 141 -1.30 15.62 -0.70
CA PRO A 141 -0.11 14.82 -0.44
C PRO A 141 -0.34 13.91 0.78
N LEU A 142 0.23 12.71 0.77
CA LEU A 142 0.10 11.75 1.88
C LEU A 142 0.96 12.11 3.10
N GLY A 143 1.87 13.07 2.97
CA GLY A 143 2.75 13.53 4.04
C GLY A 143 4.21 13.09 3.89
N PRO A 144 5.09 13.50 4.83
CA PRO A 144 6.55 13.43 4.69
C PRO A 144 7.11 12.00 4.56
N GLY A 145 6.39 10.98 5.04
CA GLY A 145 6.80 9.58 4.94
C GLY A 145 6.60 8.94 3.56
N TYR A 146 5.84 9.59 2.66
CA TYR A 146 5.38 9.00 1.40
C TYR A 146 5.96 9.70 0.16
N LYS A 147 7.11 10.37 0.32
CA LYS A 147 7.80 11.12 -0.76
C LYS A 147 6.82 12.08 -1.47
N ASN A 148 6.74 12.02 -2.79
CA ASN A 148 5.87 12.83 -3.64
C ASN A 148 4.52 12.15 -3.94
N MET A 149 4.12 11.13 -3.17
CA MET A 149 2.87 10.43 -3.41
C MET A 149 1.68 11.24 -2.88
N SER A 150 0.68 11.38 -3.73
CA SER A 150 -0.57 12.08 -3.45
C SER A 150 -1.75 11.12 -3.56
N MET A 151 -2.76 11.38 -2.75
CA MET A 151 -4.06 10.76 -2.85
C MET A 151 -4.99 11.66 -3.66
N VAL A 152 -5.68 11.06 -4.61
CA VAL A 152 -6.68 11.70 -5.46
C VAL A 152 -8.00 10.99 -5.19
N VAL A 153 -9.04 11.74 -4.84
CA VAL A 153 -10.40 11.23 -4.65
C VAL A 153 -11.31 11.86 -5.69
N MET A 154 -12.04 11.04 -6.43
CA MET A 154 -12.93 11.49 -7.50
C MET A 154 -14.22 10.66 -7.52
N ASP A 155 -15.23 11.16 -8.23
CA ASP A 155 -16.48 10.42 -8.44
C ASP A 155 -16.24 9.13 -9.23
N LEU A 156 -16.97 8.08 -8.85
CA LEU A 156 -17.06 6.85 -9.64
C LEU A 156 -17.94 7.10 -10.86
N VAL A 157 -17.41 6.84 -12.06
CA VAL A 157 -18.19 6.87 -13.29
C VAL A 157 -18.85 5.51 -13.49
N PRO A 158 -20.18 5.42 -13.58
CA PRO A 158 -20.86 4.16 -13.82
C PRO A 158 -20.55 3.66 -15.24
N GLY A 159 -20.22 2.38 -15.36
CA GLY A 159 -19.92 1.76 -16.64
C GLY A 159 -18.93 0.62 -16.51
N MET A 160 -18.51 0.10 -17.65
CA MET A 160 -17.44 -0.89 -17.77
C MET A 160 -16.33 -0.31 -18.65
N SER A 161 -15.09 -0.74 -18.43
CA SER A 161 -14.01 -0.33 -19.33
C SER A 161 -14.26 -0.89 -20.73
N LEU A 162 -13.71 -0.25 -21.77
CA LEU A 162 -13.80 -0.79 -23.13
C LEU A 162 -13.18 -2.20 -23.23
N TRP A 163 -12.20 -2.51 -22.37
CA TRP A 163 -11.59 -3.84 -22.28
C TRP A 163 -12.53 -4.90 -21.70
N ASP A 164 -13.44 -4.54 -20.80
CA ASP A 164 -14.42 -5.48 -20.25
C ASP A 164 -15.54 -5.83 -21.26
N ARG A 165 -15.66 -5.06 -22.34
CA ARG A 165 -16.71 -5.19 -23.35
C ARG A 165 -16.36 -6.17 -24.48
N TYR A 166 -15.08 -6.50 -24.65
CA TYR A 166 -14.56 -7.34 -25.75
C TYR A 166 -13.75 -8.50 -25.21
#